data_AF-A0A931DP25-F1
#
_entry.id   AF-A0A931DP25-F1
#
_cell.length_a   1.000
_cell.length_b   1.000
_cell.length_c   1.000
_cell.angle_alpha   90.00
_cell.angle_beta   90.00
_cell.angle_gamma   90.00
#
_symmetry.space_group_name_H-M   'P 1'
#
loop_
_entity.id
_entity.type
_entity.pdbx_description
1 polymer ?
#
loop_
_entity_poly.entity_id
_entity_poly.type
_entity_poly.pdbx_seq_one_letter_code
_entity_poly.pdbx_strand_id
1 'polypeptide(L)'
;MIAELRYYTITPGRTRELFDQFTEVSLPLFAKHGITAHGPWLRRLTKGEQLVYLLEFADEEDRAARWSAFREDPGWQAVVASGEGRIPLIAGSEIVELTR
;
A
#
# COMPACT_ATOMS: atom_id res chain seq x y z
N MET A 1 -12.72 -9.69 12.47
CA MET A 1 -12.42 -9.13 11.14
C MET A 1 -11.83 -7.75 11.33
N ILE A 2 -10.69 -7.51 10.72
CA ILE A 2 -9.96 -6.24 10.76
C ILE A 2 -9.91 -5.69 9.35
N ALA A 3 -10.13 -4.38 9.19
CA ALA A 3 -9.82 -3.70 7.95
C ALA A 3 -8.79 -2.59 8.20
N GLU A 4 -7.84 -2.42 7.28
CA GLU A 4 -6.87 -1.32 7.31
C GLU A 4 -7.20 -0.32 6.21
N LEU A 5 -7.67 0.86 6.58
CA LEU A 5 -7.82 1.98 5.65
C LEU A 5 -6.52 2.77 5.64
N ARG A 6 -5.88 2.82 4.46
CA ARG A 6 -4.52 3.35 4.31
C ARG A 6 -4.56 4.60 3.45
N TYR A 7 -3.93 5.65 3.95
CA TYR A 7 -3.75 6.92 3.24
C TYR A 7 -2.25 7.16 3.03
N TYR A 8 -1.83 7.23 1.78
CA TYR A 8 -0.46 7.59 1.41
C TYR A 8 -0.44 8.97 0.78
N THR A 9 0.13 9.94 1.49
CA THR A 9 0.42 11.26 0.95
C THR A 9 1.49 11.13 -0.12
N ILE A 10 1.13 11.50 -1.34
CA ILE A 10 1.99 11.35 -2.50
C ILE A 10 3.00 12.48 -2.51
N THR A 11 4.27 12.16 -2.76
CA THR A 11 5.30 13.18 -3.00
C THR A 11 4.91 14.02 -4.23
N PRO A 12 4.94 15.37 -4.17
CA PRO A 12 4.56 16.22 -5.30
C PRO A 12 5.25 15.83 -6.62
N GLY A 13 4.46 15.68 -7.69
CA GLY A 13 4.96 15.29 -9.01
C GLY A 13 5.20 13.79 -9.22
N ARG A 14 4.96 12.93 -8.21
CA ARG A 14 5.19 11.48 -8.27
C ARG A 14 3.92 10.64 -8.40
N THR A 15 2.77 11.27 -8.63
CA THR A 15 1.44 10.63 -8.65
C THR A 15 1.35 9.46 -9.62
N ARG A 16 1.76 9.66 -10.88
CA ARG A 16 1.73 8.60 -11.89
C ARG A 16 2.64 7.44 -11.50
N GLU A 17 3.87 7.72 -11.07
CA GLU A 17 4.85 6.69 -10.70
C GLU A 17 4.38 5.85 -9.50
N LEU A 18 3.77 6.49 -8.48
CA LEU A 18 3.20 5.75 -7.35
C LEU A 18 1.98 4.91 -7.77
N PHE A 19 1.09 5.47 -8.58
CA PHE A 19 -0.12 4.76 -9.00
C PHE A 19 0.20 3.57 -9.90
N ASP A 20 1.13 3.73 -10.85
CA ASP A 20 1.62 2.67 -11.72
C ASP A 20 2.31 1.59 -10.88
N GLN A 21 3.26 1.95 -9.99
CA GLN A 21 3.90 0.98 -9.09
C GLN A 21 2.88 0.23 -8.23
N PHE A 22 1.90 0.93 -7.66
CA PHE A 22 0.91 0.29 -6.79
C PHE A 22 0.01 -0.68 -7.57
N THR A 23 -0.46 -0.29 -8.76
CA THR A 23 -1.38 -1.10 -9.56
C THR A 23 -0.69 -2.27 -10.27
N GLU A 24 0.53 -2.07 -10.77
CA GLU A 24 1.28 -3.08 -11.52
C GLU A 24 2.07 -4.03 -10.61
N VAL A 25 2.36 -3.62 -9.36
CA VAL A 25 3.23 -4.39 -8.47
C VAL A 25 2.57 -4.71 -7.13
N SER A 26 2.15 -3.69 -6.37
CA SER A 26 1.63 -3.90 -5.01
C SER A 26 0.32 -4.71 -5.01
N LEU A 27 -0.64 -4.38 -5.87
CA LEU A 27 -1.93 -5.10 -5.96
C LEU A 27 -1.77 -6.58 -6.34
N PRO A 28 -1.01 -6.95 -7.40
CA PRO A 28 -0.75 -8.36 -7.70
C PRO A 28 -0.06 -9.11 -6.56
N LEU A 29 0.88 -8.47 -5.86
CA LEU A 29 1.55 -9.09 -4.71
C LEU A 29 0.62 -9.24 -3.50
N PHE A 30 -0.26 -8.28 -3.23
CA PHE A 30 -1.32 -8.45 -2.21
C PHE A 30 -2.20 -9.66 -2.53
N ALA A 31 -2.70 -9.75 -3.77
CA ALA A 31 -3.51 -10.88 -4.20
C ALA A 31 -2.76 -12.22 -4.08
N LYS A 32 -1.46 -12.27 -4.45
CA LYS A 32 -0.60 -13.45 -4.31
C LYS A 32 -0.51 -13.93 -2.85
N HIS A 33 -0.48 -13.01 -1.89
CA HIS A 33 -0.37 -13.31 -0.46
C HIS A 33 -1.72 -13.33 0.27
N GLY A 34 -2.82 -13.45 -0.49
CA GLY A 34 -4.17 -13.54 0.06
C GLY A 34 -4.67 -12.26 0.72
N ILE A 35 -4.03 -11.11 0.50
CA ILE A 35 -4.50 -9.82 1.03
C ILE A 35 -5.53 -9.26 0.03
N THR A 36 -6.79 -9.22 0.45
CA THR A 36 -7.84 -8.54 -0.32
C THR A 36 -7.66 -7.04 -0.18
N ALA A 37 -7.49 -6.35 -1.33
CA ALA A 37 -7.38 -4.91 -1.40
C ALA A 37 -8.55 -4.30 -2.19
N HIS A 38 -9.11 -3.22 -1.68
CA HIS A 38 -10.12 -2.40 -2.38
C HIS A 38 -9.52 -1.05 -2.76
N GLY A 39 -9.78 -0.62 -3.99
CA GLY A 39 -9.15 0.55 -4.62
C GLY A 39 -8.02 0.14 -5.57
N PRO A 40 -6.98 0.98 -5.77
CA PRO A 40 -6.73 2.26 -5.11
C PRO A 40 -7.60 3.40 -5.66
N TRP A 41 -7.78 4.44 -4.85
CA TRP A 41 -8.36 5.72 -5.26
C TRP A 41 -7.31 6.83 -5.16
N LEU A 42 -7.31 7.72 -6.16
CA LEU A 42 -6.58 8.98 -6.09
C LEU A 42 -7.46 10.05 -5.41
N ARG A 43 -7.15 10.39 -4.18
CA ARG A 43 -7.82 11.46 -3.42
C ARG A 43 -7.10 12.78 -3.65
N ARG A 44 -7.75 13.70 -4.36
CA ARG A 44 -7.25 15.07 -4.57
C ARG A 44 -7.69 15.96 -3.41
N LEU A 45 -6.73 16.67 -2.81
CA LEU A 45 -6.97 17.59 -1.71
C LEU A 45 -6.76 19.03 -2.19
N THR A 46 -7.21 20.00 -1.38
CA THR A 46 -6.87 21.41 -1.61
C THR A 46 -5.35 21.63 -1.65
N LYS A 47 -4.58 20.80 -0.93
CA LYS A 47 -3.12 20.78 -0.96
C LYS A 47 -2.62 19.34 -1.11
N GLY A 48 -2.13 19.02 -2.30
CA GLY A 48 -1.53 17.71 -2.62
C GLY A 48 -2.54 16.61 -2.95
N GLU A 49 -2.04 15.38 -3.01
CA GLU A 49 -2.78 14.19 -3.41
C GLU A 49 -2.47 13.03 -2.47
N GLN A 50 -3.42 12.11 -2.32
CA GLN A 50 -3.24 10.87 -1.56
C GLN A 50 -3.66 9.66 -2.40
N LEU A 51 -2.92 8.56 -2.27
CA LEU A 51 -3.38 7.24 -2.68
C LEU A 51 -4.11 6.61 -1.49
N VAL A 52 -5.35 6.20 -1.68
CA VAL A 52 -6.22 5.64 -0.63
C VAL A 52 -6.66 4.24 -1.02
N TYR A 53 -6.62 3.30 -0.09
CA TYR A 53 -7.06 1.92 -0.31
C TYR A 53 -7.40 1.24 1.02
N LEU A 54 -8.17 0.16 0.96
CA LEU A 54 -8.59 -0.64 2.11
C LEU A 54 -8.07 -2.07 1.98
N LEU A 55 -7.55 -2.64 3.06
CA LEU A 55 -7.20 -4.05 3.14
C LEU A 55 -8.11 -4.78 4.14
N GLU A 56 -8.36 -6.07 3.92
CA GLU A 56 -9.16 -6.90 4.83
C GLU A 56 -8.38 -8.10 5.38
N PHE A 57 -8.59 -8.39 6.66
CA PHE A 57 -7.99 -9.50 7.40
C PHE A 57 -9.03 -10.17 8.31
N ALA A 58 -8.87 -11.47 8.54
CA ALA A 58 -9.79 -12.23 9.41
C ALA A 58 -9.67 -11.78 10.88
N ASP A 59 -8.45 -11.66 11.37
CA ASP A 59 -8.04 -11.28 12.72
C ASP A 59 -6.58 -10.80 12.73
N GLU A 60 -6.01 -10.60 13.91
CA GLU A 60 -4.64 -10.10 14.08
C GLU A 60 -3.58 -11.10 13.61
N GLU A 61 -3.81 -12.39 13.82
CA GLU A 61 -2.86 -13.44 13.44
C GLU A 61 -2.78 -13.55 11.91
N ASP A 62 -3.94 -13.57 11.25
CA ASP A 62 -4.05 -13.54 9.80
C ASP A 62 -3.41 -12.28 9.19
N ARG A 63 -3.64 -11.12 9.82
CA ARG A 63 -3.01 -9.85 9.42
C ARG A 63 -1.49 -9.92 9.48
N ALA A 64 -0.94 -10.37 10.61
CA ALA A 64 0.49 -10.46 10.80
C ALA A 64 1.14 -11.45 9.80
N ALA A 65 0.53 -12.62 9.63
CA ALA A 65 1.04 -13.66 8.73
C ALA A 65 1.08 -13.19 7.27
N ARG A 66 0.00 -12.62 6.75
CA ARG A 66 -0.05 -12.16 5.34
C ARG A 66 0.89 -10.98 5.09
N TRP A 67 0.97 -10.03 6.01
CA TRP A 67 1.91 -8.92 5.90
C TRP A 67 3.37 -9.39 5.95
N SER A 68 3.70 -10.39 6.78
CA SER A 68 5.05 -10.98 6.80
C SER A 68 5.38 -11.63 5.45
N ALA A 69 4.49 -12.48 4.95
CA ALA A 69 4.66 -13.14 3.65
C ALA A 69 4.84 -12.14 2.49
N PHE A 70 4.05 -11.05 2.49
CA PHE A 70 4.21 -9.97 1.52
C PHE A 70 5.59 -9.30 1.59
N ARG A 71 6.07 -8.97 2.81
CA ARG A 71 7.37 -8.28 2.99
C ARG A 71 8.56 -9.17 2.64
N GLU A 72 8.41 -10.48 2.82
CA GLU A 72 9.43 -11.49 2.49
C GLU A 72 9.43 -11.87 1.01
N ASP A 73 8.44 -11.42 0.22
CA ASP A 73 8.37 -11.73 -1.20
C ASP A 73 9.58 -11.14 -1.95
N PRO A 74 10.35 -11.96 -2.70
CA PRO A 74 11.50 -11.47 -3.46
C PRO A 74 11.15 -10.36 -4.45
N GLY A 75 9.94 -10.39 -5.02
CA GLY A 75 9.44 -9.34 -5.90
C GLY A 75 9.25 -8.01 -5.17
N TRP A 76 8.75 -8.05 -3.93
CA TRP A 76 8.66 -6.86 -3.09
C TRP A 76 10.03 -6.35 -2.64
N GLN A 77 10.93 -7.24 -2.22
CA GLN A 77 12.29 -6.87 -1.83
C GLN A 77 13.07 -6.22 -2.98
N ALA A 78 12.90 -6.70 -4.21
CA ALA A 78 13.50 -6.08 -5.39
C ALA A 78 12.98 -4.66 -5.64
N VAL A 79 11.68 -4.41 -5.43
CA VAL A 79 11.08 -3.06 -5.54
C VAL A 79 11.69 -2.12 -4.51
N VAL A 80 11.76 -2.56 -3.25
CA VAL A 80 12.37 -1.78 -2.16
C VAL A 80 13.82 -1.44 -2.49
N ALA A 81 14.62 -2.43 -2.88
CA ALA A 81 16.03 -2.23 -3.25
C ALA A 81 16.19 -1.26 -4.44
N SER A 82 15.31 -1.33 -5.45
CA SER A 82 15.33 -0.42 -6.61
C SER A 82 14.98 1.04 -6.25
N GLY A 83 14.36 1.25 -5.09
CA GLY A 83 13.96 2.56 -4.58
C GLY A 83 14.97 3.20 -3.63
N GLU A 84 15.96 2.46 -3.12
CA GLU A 84 16.95 2.99 -2.18
C GLU A 84 17.74 4.16 -2.80
N GLY A 85 17.86 5.25 -2.04
CA GLY A 85 18.54 6.49 -2.48
C GLY A 85 17.75 7.38 -3.44
N ARG A 86 16.51 7.02 -3.83
CA ARG A 86 15.61 7.85 -4.65
C ARG A 86 14.71 8.71 -3.76
N ILE A 87 14.15 9.77 -4.35
CA ILE A 87 13.08 10.53 -3.69
C ILE A 87 11.90 9.58 -3.42
N PRO A 88 11.43 9.45 -2.18
CA PRO A 88 10.32 8.57 -1.84
C PRO A 88 9.07 8.90 -2.65
N LEU A 89 8.32 7.87 -3.08
CA LEU A 89 7.02 8.05 -3.72
C LEU A 89 5.94 8.53 -2.73
N ILE A 90 6.11 8.16 -1.46
CA ILE A 90 5.19 8.44 -0.37
C ILE A 90 5.89 9.40 0.59
N ALA A 91 5.33 10.60 0.77
CA ALA A 91 5.82 11.64 1.68
C ALA A 91 5.30 11.47 3.11
N GLY A 92 4.22 10.69 3.28
CA GLY A 92 3.65 10.38 4.60
C GLY A 92 2.59 9.31 4.47
N SER A 93 2.35 8.58 5.56
CA SER A 93 1.34 7.52 5.61
C SER A 93 0.52 7.59 6.90
N GLU A 94 -0.77 7.32 6.78
CA GLU A 94 -1.67 7.09 7.89
C GLU A 94 -2.38 5.75 7.68
N ILE A 95 -2.45 4.94 8.74
CA ILE A 95 -3.12 3.64 8.73
C ILE A 95 -4.20 3.71 9.81
N VAL A 96 -5.45 3.51 9.41
CA VAL A 96 -6.59 3.47 10.31
C VAL A 96 -7.07 2.02 10.39
N GLU A 97 -7.01 1.46 11.59
CA GLU A 97 -7.59 0.16 11.87
C GLU A 97 -9.10 0.32 12.12
N LEU A 98 -9.89 -0.50 11.43
CA LEU A 98 -11.34 -0.55 11.54
C LEU A 98 -11.73 -1.97 11.97
N THR A 99 -12.51 -2.08 13.04
CA THR A 99 -13.01 -3.35 13.58
C THR A 99 -14.53 -3.32 13.67
N ARG A 100 -15.15 -4.50 13.61
CA ARG A 100 -16.60 -4.71 13.74
C ARG A 100 -16.87 -5.96 14.55
#